data_AF-A0A2M6GMC1-F1
#
_entry.id   AF-A0A2M6GMC1-F1
#
_cell.length_a   1.000
_cell.length_b   1.000
_cell.length_c   1.000
_cell.angle_alpha   90.00
_cell.angle_beta   90.00
_cell.angle_gamma   90.00
#
_symmetry.space_group_name_H-M   'P 1'
#
loop_
_entity.id
_entity.type
_entity.pdbx_description
1 polymer ?
#
loop_
_entity_poly.entity_id
_entity_poly.type
_entity_poly.pdbx_seq_one_letter_code
_entity_poly.pdbx_strand_id
1 'polypeptide(L)'
;MKKYKVVQVSSAEAFETSLNELAQAGWKVISANVTFPAAAENTLIYFALLESFPLETELKQMLEENTDELTNELDNLGLSPSIN
;
A
#
# COMPACT_ATOMS: atom_id res chain seq x y z
N MET A 1 7.79 14.51 -10.05
CA MET A 1 6.39 14.87 -10.39
C MET A 1 5.50 13.71 -10.00
N LYS A 2 4.33 13.98 -9.38
CA LYS A 2 3.34 12.96 -9.00
C LYS A 2 2.68 12.37 -10.26
N LYS A 3 2.55 11.05 -10.34
CA LYS A 3 1.83 10.34 -11.42
C LYS A 3 0.52 9.78 -10.86
N TYR A 4 -0.52 9.76 -11.68
CA TYR A 4 -1.82 9.22 -11.32
C TYR A 4 -2.18 8.05 -12.22
N LYS A 5 -2.89 7.07 -11.66
CA LYS A 5 -3.42 5.91 -12.39
C LYS A 5 -4.86 5.66 -11.94
N VAL A 6 -5.71 5.25 -12.89
CA VAL A 6 -7.07 4.81 -12.61
C VAL A 6 -7.17 3.32 -12.90
N VAL A 7 -7.75 2.57 -11.98
CA VAL A 7 -8.17 1.18 -12.17
C VAL A 7 -9.69 1.18 -12.27
N GLN A 8 -10.23 0.44 -13.25
CA GLN A 8 -11.65 0.23 -13.40
C GLN A 8 -11.90 -1.22 -13.83
N VAL A 9 -12.67 -1.97 -13.05
CA VAL A 9 -12.98 -3.38 -13.32
C VAL A 9 -14.40 -3.70 -12.88
N SER A 10 -14.97 -4.78 -13.41
CA SER A 10 -16.34 -5.24 -13.10
C SER A 10 -16.39 -6.41 -12.09
N SER A 11 -15.24 -6.84 -11.57
CA SER A 11 -15.13 -7.94 -10.60
C SER A 11 -14.40 -7.45 -9.33
N ALA A 12 -14.94 -7.80 -8.17
CA ALA A 12 -14.32 -7.50 -6.88
C ALA A 12 -12.95 -8.17 -6.72
N GLU A 13 -12.84 -9.45 -7.11
CA GLU A 13 -11.59 -10.20 -7.05
C GLU A 13 -10.52 -9.56 -7.93
N ALA A 14 -10.87 -9.23 -9.18
CA ALA A 14 -9.95 -8.55 -10.09
C ALA A 14 -9.52 -7.17 -9.58
N PHE A 15 -10.40 -6.48 -8.84
CA PHE A 15 -10.10 -5.19 -8.22
C PHE A 15 -9.07 -5.35 -7.12
N GLU A 16 -9.27 -6.30 -6.20
CA GLU A 16 -8.31 -6.59 -5.12
C GLU A 16 -6.95 -7.03 -5.66
N THR A 17 -6.92 -7.93 -6.65
CA THR A 17 -5.68 -8.35 -7.31
C THR A 17 -4.96 -7.15 -7.92
N SER A 18 -5.68 -6.31 -8.68
CA SER A 18 -5.10 -5.11 -9.31
C SER A 18 -4.52 -4.14 -8.28
N LEU A 19 -5.22 -3.92 -7.16
CA LEU A 19 -4.73 -3.02 -6.11
C LEU A 19 -3.48 -3.57 -5.42
N ASN A 20 -3.41 -4.87 -5.17
CA ASN A 20 -2.26 -5.52 -4.55
C ASN A 20 -1.01 -5.45 -5.44
N GLU A 21 -1.16 -5.75 -6.74
CA GLU A 21 -0.07 -5.62 -7.71
C GLU A 21 0.44 -4.18 -7.81
N LEU A 22 -0.48 -3.20 -7.78
CA LEU A 22 -0.13 -1.79 -7.84
C LEU A 22 0.52 -1.29 -6.55
N ALA A 23 0.10 -1.77 -5.38
CA ALA A 23 0.76 -1.49 -4.11
C ALA A 23 2.22 -1.97 -4.13
N GLN A 24 2.46 -3.20 -4.59
CA GLN A 24 3.83 -3.75 -4.77
C GLN A 24 4.66 -2.93 -5.77
N ALA A 25 4.02 -2.33 -6.77
CA ALA A 25 4.66 -1.44 -7.73
C ALA A 25 4.81 0.02 -7.27
N GLY A 26 4.51 0.33 -6.00
CA GLY A 26 4.68 1.66 -5.42
C GLY A 26 3.55 2.64 -5.72
N TRP A 27 2.33 2.14 -5.91
CA TRP A 27 1.14 2.98 -6.07
C TRP A 27 0.29 2.95 -4.81
N LYS A 28 -0.11 4.13 -4.37
CA LYS A 28 -1.00 4.31 -3.22
C LYS A 28 -2.40 4.68 -3.68
N VAL A 29 -3.41 4.02 -3.13
CA VAL A 29 -4.82 4.37 -3.37
C VAL A 29 -5.15 5.69 -2.67
N ILE A 30 -5.67 6.67 -3.41
CA ILE A 30 -6.17 7.95 -2.88
C ILE A 30 -7.67 7.88 -2.67
N SER A 31 -8.39 7.26 -3.60
CA SER A 31 -9.84 7.16 -3.57
C SER A 31 -10.29 5.89 -4.28
N ALA A 32 -11.27 5.21 -3.72
CA ALA A 32 -11.89 4.04 -4.32
C ALA A 32 -13.40 4.14 -4.15
N ASN A 33 -14.15 3.66 -5.14
CA ASN A 33 -15.60 3.68 -5.10
C ASN A 33 -16.17 2.54 -5.98
N VAL A 34 -17.44 2.23 -5.75
CA VAL A 34 -18.22 1.27 -6.52
C VAL A 34 -19.45 1.96 -7.06
N THR A 35 -19.78 1.70 -8.32
CA THR A 35 -21.01 2.18 -8.92
C THR A 35 -21.81 1.04 -9.51
N PHE A 36 -23.12 1.20 -9.48
CA PHE A 36 -24.06 0.33 -10.15
C PHE A 36 -24.66 1.13 -11.31
N PRO A 37 -24.19 0.95 -12.54
CA PRO A 37 -24.69 1.71 -13.68
C PRO A 37 -26.18 1.38 -13.89
N ALA A 38 -27.00 2.41 -13.97
CA ALA A 38 -28.45 2.26 -14.16
C ALA A 38 -28.85 1.74 -15.55
N ALA A 39 -27.89 1.57 -16.47
CA ALA A 39 -28.13 1.21 -17.86
C ALA A 39 -27.62 -0.21 -18.18
N ALA A 40 -28.57 -1.08 -18.51
CA ALA A 40 -28.46 -2.37 -19.22
C ALA A 40 -27.67 -3.53 -18.58
N GLU A 41 -26.60 -3.26 -17.83
CA GLU A 41 -25.78 -4.32 -17.24
C GLU A 41 -25.84 -4.18 -15.72
N ASN A 42 -26.54 -5.10 -15.06
CA ASN A 42 -26.66 -5.23 -13.60
C ASN A 42 -25.31 -5.59 -12.93
N THR A 43 -24.22 -5.01 -13.42
CA THR A 43 -22.84 -5.36 -13.12
C THR A 43 -22.21 -4.24 -12.32
N LEU A 44 -21.66 -4.57 -11.15
CA LEU A 44 -20.92 -3.62 -10.32
C LEU A 44 -19.64 -3.19 -11.04
N ILE A 45 -19.36 -1.89 -11.03
CA ILE A 45 -18.11 -1.33 -11.53
C ILE A 45 -17.33 -0.78 -10.34
N TYR A 46 -16.15 -1.33 -10.12
CA TYR A 46 -15.19 -0.91 -9.10
C TYR A 46 -14.16 0.00 -9.75
N PHE A 47 -13.81 1.10 -9.09
CA PHE A 47 -12.76 1.98 -9.58
C PHE A 47 -11.94 2.60 -8.45
N ALA A 48 -10.66 2.82 -8.72
CA ALA A 48 -9.73 3.46 -7.80
C ALA A 48 -8.84 4.48 -8.53
N LEU A 49 -8.62 5.62 -7.87
CA LEU A 49 -7.58 6.59 -8.21
C LEU A 49 -6.35 6.30 -7.34
N LEU A 50 -5.21 6.09 -7.99
CA LEU A 50 -3.92 5.85 -7.35
C LEU A 50 -2.94 6.97 -7.70
N GLU A 51 -2.00 7.21 -6.79
CA GLU A 51 -0.85 8.10 -6.99
C GLU A 51 0.45 7.32 -6.80
N SER A 52 1.45 7.66 -7.60
CA SER A 52 2.80 7.14 -7.43
C SER A 52 3.34 7.60 -6.08
N PHE A 53 3.59 6.67 -5.18
CA PHE A 53 4.17 6.93 -3.88
C PHE A 53 5.64 6.50 -3.90
N PRO A 54 6.59 7.34 -3.46
CA PRO A 54 7.97 6.91 -3.35
C PRO A 54 8.09 5.84 -2.25
N LEU A 55 8.31 4.60 -2.68
CA LEU A 55 8.51 3.42 -1.81
C LEU A 55 9.53 3.66 -0.68
N GLU A 56 10.50 4.55 -0.87
CA GLU A 56 11.50 4.90 0.15
C GLU A 56 10.89 5.43 1.45
N THR A 57 9.74 6.13 1.40
CA THR A 57 9.11 6.66 2.61
C THR A 57 8.43 5.57 3.42
N GLU A 58 7.82 4.58 2.76
CA GLU A 58 7.15 3.46 3.42
C GLU A 58 8.16 2.45 3.95
N LEU A 59 9.23 2.18 3.18
CA LEU A 59 10.35 1.36 3.65
C LEU A 59 11.05 2.01 4.86
N LYS A 60 11.19 3.33 4.88
CA LYS A 60 11.72 4.06 6.05
C LYS A 60 10.79 3.95 7.26
N GLN A 61 9.48 4.11 7.09
CA GLN A 61 8.54 3.95 8.19
C GLN A 61 8.54 2.52 8.74
N MET A 62 8.54 1.51 7.87
CA MET A 62 8.64 0.10 8.29
C MET A 62 9.96 -0.19 9.01
N LEU A 63 11.08 0.37 8.53
CA LEU A 63 12.37 0.23 9.20
C LEU A 63 12.35 0.93 10.56
N GLU A 64 11.84 2.16 10.66
CA GLU A 64 11.73 2.91 11.92
C GLU A 64 10.88 2.16 12.95
N GLU A 65 9.70 1.64 12.56
CA GLU A 65 8.83 0.83 13.43
C GLU A 65 9.51 -0.47 13.91
N ASN A 66 10.27 -1.14 13.02
CA ASN A 66 11.03 -2.33 13.42
C ASN A 66 12.28 -2.00 14.24
N THR A 67 12.85 -0.80 14.11
CA THR A 67 14.05 -0.41 14.86
C THR A 67 13.72 -0.26 16.35
N ASP A 68 12.53 0.24 16.69
CA ASP A 68 12.06 0.34 18.08
C ASP A 68 11.85 -1.03 18.75
N GLU A 69 11.45 -2.05 17.99
CA GLU A 69 11.40 -3.43 18.51
C GLU A 69 12.82 -4.02 18.63
N LEU A 70 13.70 -3.74 17.66
CA LEU A 70 15.08 -4.23 17.67
C LEU A 70 15.92 -3.62 18.80
N THR A 71 15.75 -2.33 19.12
CA THR A 71 16.42 -1.69 20.26
C THR A 71 15.91 -2.20 21.60
N ASN A 72 14.61 -2.41 21.76
CA ASN A 72 14.05 -2.99 22.98
C ASN A 72 14.50 -4.44 23.22
N GLU A 73 14.69 -5.24 22.16
CA GLU A 73 15.26 -6.58 22.26
C GLU A 73 16.78 -6.55 22.52
N LEU A 74 17.54 -5.63 21.91
CA LEU A 74 18.98 -5.48 22.18
C LEU A 74 19.29 -5.03 23.61
N ASP A 75 18.49 -4.12 24.17
CA ASP A 75 18.62 -3.67 25.57
C ASP A 75 18.28 -4.80 26.57
N ASN A 76 17.35 -5.70 26.22
CA ASN A 76 17.04 -6.90 27.03
C ASN A 76 18.05 -8.05 26.83
N LEU A 77 18.77 -8.09 25.71
CA LEU A 77 19.82 -9.09 25.43
C LEU A 77 21.20 -8.70 26.00
N GLY A 78 21.33 -7.53 26.65
CA GLY A 78 22.58 -7.09 27.24
C GLY A 78 23.72 -6.90 26.23
N LEU A 79 23.39 -6.80 24.94
CA LEU A 79 24.34 -6.53 23.86
C LEU A 79 24.50 -5.02 23.70
N SER A 80 24.92 -4.35 24.77
CA SER A 80 25.61 -3.07 24.59
C SER A 80 26.81 -3.35 23.67
N PRO A 81 26.98 -2.65 22.54
CA PRO A 81 28.23 -2.73 21.81
C PRO A 81 29.29 -2.18 22.77
N SER A 82 30.01 -3.09 23.42
CA SER A 82 31.19 -2.78 24.20
C SER A 82 32.11 -2.00 23.29
N ILE A 83 32.14 -0.68 23.50
CA ILE A 83 33.12 0.22 22.95
C ILE A 83 34.48 -0.38 23.32
N ASN A 84 35.19 -0.87 22.32
CA ASN A 84 36.61 -1.19 22.41
C ASN A 84 37.32 -0.36 21.36
#